data_AF-A0A6B3EBJ6-F1
#
_entry.id   AF-A0A6B3EBJ6-F1
#
_cell.length_a   1.000
_cell.length_b   1.000
_cell.length_c   1.000
_cell.angle_alpha   90.00
_cell.angle_beta   90.00
_cell.angle_gamma   90.00
#
_symmetry.space_group_name_H-M   'P 1'
#
loop_
_entity.id
_entity.type
_entity.pdbx_description
1 polymer ?
#
loop_
_entity_poly.entity_id
_entity_poly.type
_entity_poly.pdbx_seq_one_letter_code
_entity_poly.pdbx_strand_id
1 'polypeptide(L)'
;ESSWEATLATNIHGTQVVLDAARHAGITRVLLASSNHAVGFRRVDEAGPEGLPADSTPRPDSYYGVSKAAIEALGSLYHSRFGMDVLALRIGSCFETPLPLGPRGLVTWLSPDDCAR
;
A
#
# COMPACT_ATOMS: atom_id res chain seq x y z
N GLU A 1 -9.69 14.02 -2.23
CA GLU A 1 -8.56 13.37 -2.94
C GLU A 1 -7.68 14.44 -3.57
N SER A 2 -6.36 14.21 -3.69
CA SER A 2 -5.43 15.11 -4.37
C SER A 2 -5.62 15.07 -5.90
N SER A 3 -5.06 16.04 -6.64
CA SER A 3 -5.12 15.97 -8.11
C SER A 3 -4.35 14.77 -8.66
N TRP A 4 -4.67 14.39 -9.90
CA TRP A 4 -3.98 13.32 -10.61
C TRP A 4 -2.49 13.63 -10.78
N GLU A 5 -2.15 14.85 -11.19
CA GLU A 5 -0.77 15.29 -11.41
C GLU A 5 0.06 15.26 -10.13
N ALA A 6 -0.50 15.75 -9.02
CA ALA A 6 0.15 15.70 -7.72
C ALA A 6 0.36 14.25 -7.27
N THR A 7 -0.64 13.40 -7.49
CA THR A 7 -0.57 11.96 -7.16
C THR A 7 0.51 11.25 -7.98
N LEU A 8 0.62 11.51 -9.28
CA LEU A 8 1.67 10.95 -10.14
C LEU A 8 3.06 11.40 -9.69
N ALA A 9 3.25 12.71 -9.48
CA ALA A 9 4.53 13.28 -9.13
C ALA A 9 5.03 12.78 -7.76
N THR A 10 4.16 12.82 -6.74
CA THR A 10 4.56 12.45 -5.38
C THR A 10 4.60 10.94 -5.18
N ASN A 11 3.54 10.22 -5.56
CA ASN A 11 3.42 8.82 -5.16
C ASN A 11 4.13 7.89 -6.13
N ILE A 12 3.89 8.02 -7.44
CA ILE A 12 4.45 7.08 -8.43
C ILE A 12 5.90 7.45 -8.74
N HIS A 13 6.14 8.66 -9.24
CA HIS A 13 7.47 9.11 -9.58
C HIS A 13 8.37 9.19 -8.35
N GLY A 14 7.90 9.79 -7.25
CA GLY A 14 8.66 9.83 -6.00
C GLY A 14 9.07 8.45 -5.48
N THR A 15 8.18 7.46 -5.52
CA THR A 15 8.55 6.09 -5.10
C THR A 15 9.58 5.46 -6.01
N GLN A 16 9.47 5.64 -7.33
CA GLN A 16 10.47 5.15 -8.28
C GLN A 16 11.86 5.77 -7.99
N VAL A 17 11.92 7.09 -7.76
CA VAL A 17 13.15 7.79 -7.40
C VAL A 17 13.75 7.26 -6.09
N VAL A 18 12.93 7.05 -5.07
CA VAL A 18 13.38 6.51 -3.78
C VAL A 18 13.89 5.07 -3.91
N LEU A 19 13.19 4.22 -4.66
CA LEU A 19 13.62 2.84 -4.92
C LEU A 19 14.95 2.80 -5.66
N ASP A 20 15.15 3.66 -6.66
CA ASP A 20 16.44 3.77 -7.36
C ASP A 20 17.55 4.28 -6.46
N ALA A 21 17.27 5.28 -5.63
CA ALA A 21 18.24 5.79 -4.66
C ALA A 21 18.63 4.72 -3.64
N ALA A 22 17.65 3.99 -3.09
CA ALA A 22 17.86 2.89 -2.17
C ALA A 22 18.74 1.80 -2.79
N ARG A 23 18.44 1.40 -4.04
CA ARG A 23 19.23 0.43 -4.79
C ARG A 23 20.68 0.88 -4.97
N HIS A 24 20.91 2.13 -5.39
CA HIS A 24 22.26 2.66 -5.57
C HIS A 24 23.04 2.78 -4.24
N ALA A 25 22.34 3.02 -3.14
CA ALA A 25 22.92 3.03 -1.80
C ALA A 25 23.17 1.63 -1.22
N GLY A 26 22.86 0.55 -1.96
CA GLY A 26 23.03 -0.83 -1.49
C GLY A 26 21.99 -1.27 -0.46
N ILE A 27 20.88 -0.54 -0.31
CA ILE A 27 19.77 -0.96 0.55
C ILE A 27 19.05 -2.13 -0.12
N THR A 28 19.00 -3.25 0.58
CA THR A 28 18.44 -4.50 0.05
C THR A 28 16.98 -4.71 0.41
N ARG A 29 16.45 -4.01 1.42
CA ARG A 29 15.07 -4.20 1.91
C ARG A 29 14.31 -2.88 1.99
N VAL A 30 13.10 -2.85 1.45
CA VAL A 30 12.22 -1.68 1.44
C VAL A 30 10.78 -2.09 1.78
N LEU A 31 10.15 -1.31 2.67
CA LEU A 31 8.71 -1.38 2.94
C LEU A 31 8.01 -0.25 2.18
N LEU A 32 7.14 -0.62 1.24
CA LEU A 32 6.23 0.29 0.58
C LEU A 32 4.95 0.42 1.41
N ALA A 33 4.69 1.64 1.88
CA ALA A 33 3.42 2.01 2.49
C ALA A 33 2.33 2.07 1.39
N SER A 34 1.79 0.91 1.03
CA SER A 34 0.59 0.79 0.22
C SER A 34 -0.65 1.13 1.06
N SER A 35 -1.86 0.85 0.54
CA SER A 35 -3.11 1.15 1.22
C SER A 35 -4.19 0.14 0.90
N ASN A 36 -5.12 -0.06 1.83
CA ASN A 36 -6.40 -0.73 1.56
C ASN A 36 -7.14 -0.11 0.35
N HIS A 37 -6.91 1.18 0.04
CA HIS A 37 -7.48 1.85 -1.12
C HIS A 37 -6.99 1.29 -2.48
N ALA A 38 -5.89 0.54 -2.54
CA ALA A 38 -5.47 -0.18 -3.76
C ALA A 38 -6.49 -1.27 -4.16
N VAL A 39 -7.32 -1.71 -3.22
CA VAL A 39 -8.40 -2.70 -3.39
C VAL A 39 -9.75 -2.18 -2.91
N GLY A 40 -9.94 -0.86 -2.80
CA GLY A 40 -11.09 -0.26 -2.11
C GLY A 40 -12.46 -0.56 -2.72
N PHE A 41 -12.55 -0.88 -4.02
CA PHE A 41 -13.80 -1.34 -4.65
C PHE A 41 -14.02 -2.86 -4.60
N ARG A 42 -13.14 -3.61 -3.91
CA ARG A 42 -13.44 -5.00 -3.57
C ARG A 42 -14.55 -5.03 -2.53
N ARG A 43 -15.50 -5.93 -2.73
CA ARG A 43 -16.63 -6.09 -1.84
C ARG A 43 -16.26 -7.02 -0.69
N VAL A 44 -16.94 -6.86 0.45
CA VAL A 44 -16.71 -7.69 1.64
C VAL A 44 -17.03 -9.16 1.39
N ASP A 45 -18.00 -9.46 0.52
CA ASP A 45 -18.34 -10.84 0.13
C ASP A 45 -17.32 -11.49 -0.81
N GLU A 46 -16.38 -10.71 -1.36
CA GLU A 46 -15.19 -11.24 -2.06
C GLU A 46 -14.08 -11.64 -1.07
N ALA A 47 -14.19 -11.25 0.21
CA ALA A 47 -13.24 -11.61 1.26
C ALA A 47 -13.60 -12.98 1.87
N GLY A 48 -12.59 -13.82 2.09
CA GLY A 48 -12.77 -15.10 2.79
C GLY A 48 -12.82 -14.93 4.31
N PRO A 49 -12.88 -16.04 5.07
CA PRO A 49 -12.81 -16.01 6.53
C PRO A 49 -11.56 -15.29 7.07
N GLU A 50 -10.45 -15.40 6.34
CA GLU A 50 -9.15 -14.77 6.65
C GLU A 50 -8.99 -13.37 6.03
N GLY A 51 -10.08 -12.79 5.51
CA GLY A 51 -10.06 -11.53 4.78
C GLY A 51 -9.72 -11.68 3.30
N LEU A 52 -9.35 -10.57 2.67
CA LEU A 52 -9.00 -10.53 1.25
C LEU A 52 -7.57 -11.06 1.05
N PRO A 53 -7.34 -12.08 0.19
CA PRO A 53 -6.00 -12.60 -0.08
C PRO A 53 -5.03 -11.54 -0.58
N ALA A 54 -3.76 -11.61 -0.17
CA ALA A 54 -2.73 -10.62 -0.52
C ALA A 54 -2.46 -10.54 -2.04
N ASP A 55 -2.61 -11.66 -2.74
CA ASP A 55 -2.48 -11.78 -4.20
C ASP A 55 -3.73 -11.32 -4.97
N SER A 56 -4.77 -10.83 -4.26
CA SER A 56 -5.94 -10.23 -4.90
C SER A 56 -5.54 -9.08 -5.81
N THR A 57 -6.03 -9.14 -7.05
CA THR A 57 -5.76 -8.09 -8.04
C THR A 57 -6.24 -6.72 -7.54
N PRO A 58 -5.60 -5.62 -7.91
CA PRO A 58 -6.07 -4.29 -7.54
C PRO A 58 -7.49 -4.00 -8.06
N ARG A 59 -8.28 -3.26 -7.28
CA ARG A 59 -9.50 -2.57 -7.75
C ARG A 59 -9.64 -1.27 -6.95
N PRO A 60 -8.84 -0.25 -7.31
CA PRO A 60 -8.72 0.95 -6.51
C PRO A 60 -10.00 1.78 -6.48
N ASP A 61 -10.27 2.45 -5.36
CA ASP A 61 -11.44 3.32 -5.17
C ASP A 61 -11.18 4.81 -5.41
N SER A 62 -9.94 5.16 -5.77
CA SER A 62 -9.41 6.52 -5.82
C SER A 62 -8.14 6.58 -6.68
N TYR A 63 -7.77 7.75 -7.22
CA TYR A 63 -6.44 7.98 -7.83
C TYR A 63 -5.28 7.71 -6.85
N TYR A 64 -5.47 8.01 -5.57
CA TYR A 64 -4.57 7.63 -4.49
C TYR A 64 -4.42 6.11 -4.44
N GLY A 65 -5.53 5.37 -4.45
CA GLY A 65 -5.52 3.91 -4.54
C GLY A 65 -4.81 3.40 -5.79
N VAL A 66 -5.04 4.02 -6.95
CA VAL A 66 -4.33 3.70 -8.21
C VAL A 66 -2.83 3.88 -8.02
N SER A 67 -2.39 4.98 -7.41
CA SER A 67 -0.98 5.22 -7.15
C SER A 67 -0.38 4.17 -6.21
N LYS A 68 -1.13 3.68 -5.22
CA LYS A 68 -0.68 2.61 -4.33
C LYS A 68 -0.55 1.27 -5.05
N ALA A 69 -1.50 0.92 -5.90
CA ALA A 69 -1.39 -0.25 -6.76
C ALA A 69 -0.18 -0.14 -7.73
N ALA A 70 0.09 1.05 -8.26
CA ALA A 70 1.23 1.29 -9.15
C ALA A 70 2.58 1.08 -8.43
N ILE A 71 2.72 1.54 -7.18
CA ILE A 71 3.96 1.32 -6.44
C ILE A 71 4.16 -0.14 -6.02
N GLU A 72 3.08 -0.91 -5.80
CA GLU A 72 3.18 -2.37 -5.61
C GLU A 72 3.81 -3.04 -6.84
N ALA A 73 3.37 -2.63 -8.04
CA ALA A 73 3.95 -3.12 -9.29
C ALA A 73 5.42 -2.67 -9.48
N LEU A 74 5.77 -1.44 -9.09
CA LEU A 74 7.17 -1.01 -9.04
C LEU A 74 7.98 -1.89 -8.07
N GLY A 75 7.47 -2.16 -6.87
CA GLY A 75 8.13 -3.04 -5.91
C GLY A 75 8.41 -4.44 -6.49
N SER A 76 7.42 -5.04 -7.15
CA SER A 76 7.56 -6.33 -7.84
C SER A 76 8.64 -6.30 -8.93
N LEU A 77 8.69 -5.21 -9.71
CA LEU A 77 9.75 -4.99 -10.71
C LEU A 77 11.13 -4.92 -10.05
N TYR A 78 11.29 -4.12 -8.98
CA TYR A 78 12.58 -3.93 -8.32
C TYR A 78 13.07 -5.20 -7.63
N HIS A 79 12.16 -5.98 -7.05
CA HIS A 79 12.47 -7.32 -6.56
C HIS A 79 12.98 -8.22 -7.68
N SER A 80 12.18 -8.39 -8.74
CA SER A 80 12.47 -9.33 -9.82
C SER A 80 13.72 -8.96 -10.63
N ARG A 81 13.97 -7.65 -10.81
CA ARG A 81 15.08 -7.14 -11.64
C ARG A 81 16.39 -6.95 -10.86
N PHE A 82 16.30 -6.53 -9.60
CA PHE A 82 17.47 -6.11 -8.82
C PHE A 82 17.69 -6.94 -7.55
N GLY A 83 16.82 -7.90 -7.25
CA GLY A 83 16.94 -8.77 -6.08
C GLY A 83 16.63 -8.08 -4.76
N MET A 84 15.93 -6.95 -4.76
CA MET A 84 15.54 -6.25 -3.53
C MET A 84 14.41 -7.00 -2.81
N ASP A 85 14.47 -7.11 -1.49
CA ASP A 85 13.37 -7.55 -0.64
C ASP A 85 12.35 -6.41 -0.49
N VAL A 86 11.28 -6.44 -1.29
CA VAL A 86 10.24 -5.41 -1.24
C VAL A 86 8.97 -5.96 -0.61
N LEU A 87 8.53 -5.32 0.48
CA LEU A 87 7.26 -5.60 1.13
C LEU A 87 6.28 -4.48 0.78
N ALA A 88 5.07 -4.82 0.35
CA ALA A 88 3.99 -3.86 0.17
C ALA A 88 2.92 -4.07 1.24
N LEU A 89 2.85 -3.16 2.21
CA LEU A 89 1.84 -3.21 3.26
C LEU A 89 0.62 -2.40 2.83
N ARG A 90 -0.51 -3.05 2.58
CA ARG A 90 -1.79 -2.39 2.35
C ARG A 90 -2.37 -1.89 3.67
N ILE A 91 -1.86 -0.75 4.14
CA ILE A 91 -2.24 -0.16 5.43
C ILE A 91 -3.75 0.08 5.46
N GLY A 92 -4.41 -0.45 6.50
CA GLY A 92 -5.80 -0.21 6.80
C GLY A 92 -6.02 1.20 7.36
N SER A 93 -6.23 1.30 8.66
CA SER A 93 -6.48 2.55 9.38
C SER A 93 -5.57 2.60 10.60
N CYS A 94 -4.38 3.17 10.40
CA CYS A 94 -3.37 3.28 11.44
C CYS A 94 -3.64 4.51 12.33
N PHE A 95 -4.30 4.29 13.47
CA PHE A 95 -4.71 5.33 14.42
C PHE A 95 -4.66 4.78 15.84
N GLU A 96 -4.65 5.66 16.86
CA GLU A 96 -4.69 5.26 18.28
C GLU A 96 -5.90 4.38 18.65
N THR A 97 -7.03 4.61 17.99
CA THR A 97 -8.28 3.90 18.26
C THR A 97 -9.12 3.77 16.99
N PRO A 98 -9.89 2.68 16.82
CA PRO A 98 -10.78 2.50 15.67
C PRO A 98 -12.01 3.40 15.72
N LEU A 99 -12.38 3.91 16.90
CA LEU A 99 -13.68 4.55 17.17
C LEU A 99 -14.01 5.75 16.24
N PRO A 100 -13.08 6.66 15.89
CA PRO A 100 -13.37 7.80 15.03
C PRO A 100 -13.82 7.41 13.60
N LEU A 101 -13.51 6.19 13.17
CA LEU A 101 -13.85 5.67 11.84
C LEU A 101 -15.14 4.84 11.83
N GLY A 102 -15.83 4.74 12.97
CA GLY A 102 -17.07 3.97 13.12
C GLY A 102 -16.89 2.49 12.79
N PRO A 103 -17.93 1.82 12.27
CA PRO A 103 -17.90 0.38 11.96
C PRO A 103 -16.77 -0.03 11.01
N ARG A 104 -16.39 0.84 10.06
CA ARG A 104 -15.25 0.58 9.16
C ARG A 104 -13.95 0.44 9.95
N GLY A 105 -13.75 1.32 10.94
CA GLY A 105 -12.59 1.29 11.82
C GLY A 105 -12.42 -0.05 12.52
N LEU A 106 -13.49 -0.70 12.95
CA LEU A 106 -13.42 -1.99 13.64
C LEU A 106 -12.85 -3.12 12.78
N VAL A 107 -12.94 -3.00 11.45
CA VAL A 107 -12.44 -4.01 10.49
C VAL A 107 -11.07 -3.63 9.93
N THR A 108 -10.81 -2.33 9.73
CA THR A 108 -9.59 -1.86 9.08
C THR A 108 -8.51 -1.37 10.03
N TRP A 109 -8.75 -1.35 11.34
CA TRP A 109 -7.81 -0.76 12.30
C TRP A 109 -6.49 -1.53 12.36
N LEU A 110 -5.42 -0.75 12.42
CA LEU A 110 -4.06 -1.19 12.68
C LEU A 110 -3.55 -0.30 13.82
N SER A 111 -3.19 -0.86 14.96
CA SER A 111 -2.62 -0.04 16.03
C SER A 111 -1.22 0.46 15.62
N PRO A 112 -0.75 1.63 16.10
CA PRO A 112 0.63 2.06 15.87
C PRO A 112 1.65 1.04 16.37
N ASP A 113 1.36 0.38 17.50
CA ASP A 113 2.19 -0.68 18.07
C ASP A 113 2.30 -1.89 17.14
N ASP A 114 1.20 -2.35 16.55
CA ASP A 114 1.22 -3.46 15.59
C ASP A 114 1.88 -3.07 14.27
N CYS A 115 1.73 -1.80 13.86
CA CYS A 115 2.39 -1.29 12.65
C CYS A 115 3.92 -1.25 12.80
N ALA A 116 4.43 -1.15 14.02
CA ALA A 116 5.86 -1.04 14.31
C ALA A 116 6.56 -2.40 14.60
N ARG A 117 5.79 -3.48 14.75
CA ARG A 117 6.30 -4.85 15.00
C ARG A 117 6.71 -5.54 13.71
#